data_AF-A0AAF0KYH8-F1
#
_entry.id   AF-A0AAF0KYH8-F1
#
_cell.length_a   1.000
_cell.length_b   1.000
_cell.length_c   1.000
_cell.angle_alpha   90.00
_cell.angle_beta   90.00
_cell.angle_gamma   90.00
#
_symmetry.space_group_name_H-M   'P 1'
#
loop_
_entity.id
_entity.type
_entity.pdbx_description
1 polymer ?
#
loop_
_entity_poly.entity_id
_entity_poly.type
_entity_poly.pdbx_seq_one_letter_code
_entity_poly.pdbx_strand_id
1 'polypeptide(L)'
;MGAGGRHADGRARGVDALRRGPWDDDDDLDAAFGPDTASVPTRTRPERLRAWTAVVLGVVAVAVVIVVVLGVILSQVQRGVGGVFPRPEADRRAFVAAASALPGVADVDTARTEKTSFAGYDVTAVVHAEPDLPAADRRTLVTALSTAAADSSGSGVRIWATLDLGPVQVGVSDSPETSQRRLELADGLAAIGGVVAVDCTLAARSGGRSDEAGAQQVVVTTTGRGVAFDAVAAAAEAVGADVFPGVQVQTRRP
;
A
#
# COMPACT_ATOMS: atom_id res chain seq x y z
N MET A 1 -18.89 -50.26 -69.53
CA MET A 1 -19.90 -50.50 -70.58
C MET A 1 -21.10 -51.13 -69.90
N GLY A 2 -22.31 -50.58 -69.86
CA GLY A 2 -22.90 -49.40 -70.48
C GLY A 2 -23.97 -48.79 -69.57
N ALA A 3 -24.31 -47.54 -69.87
CA ALA A 3 -25.29 -46.72 -69.18
C ALA A 3 -26.70 -46.90 -69.78
N GLY A 4 -27.73 -46.64 -68.95
CA GLY A 4 -28.74 -45.64 -69.30
C GLY A 4 -30.15 -46.11 -69.72
N GLY A 5 -31.15 -45.36 -69.24
CA GLY A 5 -32.54 -45.28 -69.71
C GLY A 5 -33.54 -45.31 -68.54
N ARG A 6 -33.94 -44.21 -67.86
CA ARG A 6 -34.76 -43.01 -68.19
C ARG A 6 -36.19 -43.29 -68.70
N HIS A 7 -37.20 -42.81 -67.95
CA HIS A 7 -38.41 -42.03 -68.33
C HIS A 7 -39.13 -41.62 -67.00
N ALA A 8 -39.19 -40.33 -66.61
CA ALA A 8 -40.23 -39.30 -66.89
C ALA A 8 -41.59 -39.64 -66.22
N ASP A 9 -42.37 -38.81 -65.53
CA ASP A 9 -42.53 -37.36 -65.34
C ASP A 9 -43.47 -37.14 -64.12
N GLY A 10 -43.49 -35.95 -63.48
CA GLY A 10 -44.59 -35.57 -62.58
C GLY A 10 -44.35 -34.36 -61.69
N ARG A 11 -44.91 -33.21 -62.06
CA ARG A 11 -44.75 -31.88 -61.45
C ARG A 11 -45.39 -31.70 -60.06
N ALA A 12 -44.68 -30.92 -59.25
CA ALA A 12 -45.11 -29.97 -58.21
C ALA A 12 -46.61 -29.67 -58.01
N ARG A 13 -47.07 -29.72 -56.75
CA ARG A 13 -47.58 -28.57 -55.94
C ARG A 13 -48.20 -29.03 -54.61
N GLY A 14 -47.83 -28.32 -53.55
CA GLY A 14 -48.28 -28.44 -52.16
C GLY A 14 -47.06 -28.35 -51.24
N VAL A 15 -46.28 -27.27 -51.23
CA VAL A 15 -46.56 -25.94 -50.63
C VAL A 15 -47.16 -26.06 -49.22
N ASP A 16 -46.30 -25.70 -48.26
CA ASP A 16 -46.59 -25.18 -46.92
C ASP A 16 -47.22 -26.07 -45.85
N ALA A 17 -46.46 -27.02 -45.31
CA ALA A 17 -46.84 -27.63 -44.02
C ALA A 17 -45.68 -28.03 -43.07
N LEU A 18 -44.40 -27.80 -43.38
CA LEU A 18 -43.30 -28.34 -42.54
C LEU A 18 -42.15 -27.36 -42.29
N ARG A 19 -42.46 -26.09 -42.05
CA ARG A 19 -41.47 -25.12 -41.55
C ARG A 19 -42.10 -24.09 -40.60
N ARG A 20 -42.51 -24.53 -39.41
CA ARG A 20 -42.62 -23.67 -38.22
C ARG A 20 -41.84 -24.33 -37.10
N GLY A 21 -40.85 -23.60 -36.59
CA GLY A 21 -40.01 -24.03 -35.48
C GLY A 21 -40.71 -23.76 -34.15
N PRO A 22 -40.29 -24.41 -33.06
CA PRO A 22 -40.96 -24.43 -31.76
C PRO A 22 -40.76 -23.14 -30.92
N TRP A 23 -40.76 -21.96 -31.55
CA TRP A 23 -40.44 -20.68 -30.91
C TRP A 23 -41.40 -19.54 -31.32
N ASP A 24 -42.67 -19.86 -31.58
CA ASP A 24 -43.74 -18.88 -31.88
C ASP A 24 -44.84 -18.95 -30.80
N ASP A 25 -44.47 -19.02 -29.51
CA ASP A 25 -45.38 -18.89 -28.37
C ASP A 25 -44.91 -17.72 -27.49
N ASP A 26 -45.11 -16.49 -27.97
CA ASP A 26 -44.72 -15.25 -27.29
C ASP A 26 -45.91 -14.51 -26.63
N ASP A 27 -47.10 -15.11 -26.48
CA ASP A 27 -48.32 -14.32 -26.16
C ASP A 27 -49.32 -14.90 -25.11
N ASP A 28 -48.92 -15.83 -24.22
CA ASP A 28 -49.86 -16.40 -23.22
C ASP A 28 -49.50 -16.14 -21.74
N LEU A 29 -48.44 -15.37 -21.45
CA LEU A 29 -48.05 -15.05 -20.07
C LEU A 29 -48.82 -13.86 -19.45
N ASP A 30 -49.43 -13.01 -20.28
CA ASP A 30 -50.19 -11.83 -19.83
C ASP A 30 -51.63 -12.15 -19.41
N ALA A 31 -52.14 -13.35 -19.72
CA ALA A 31 -53.49 -13.78 -19.37
C ALA A 31 -53.60 -14.48 -18.00
N ALA A 32 -52.48 -14.98 -17.46
CA ALA A 32 -52.48 -15.79 -16.23
C ALA A 32 -52.34 -14.95 -14.93
N PHE A 33 -51.87 -13.70 -15.02
CA PHE A 33 -51.67 -12.83 -13.88
C PHE A 33 -52.38 -11.50 -14.10
N GLY A 34 -53.59 -11.37 -13.54
CA GLY A 34 -54.34 -10.12 -13.55
C GLY A 34 -53.53 -8.93 -12.97
N PRO A 35 -53.98 -7.69 -13.21
CA PRO A 35 -53.19 -6.46 -13.07
C PRO A 35 -52.76 -6.06 -11.64
N ASP A 36 -52.89 -6.94 -10.65
CA ASP A 36 -52.74 -6.63 -9.22
C ASP A 36 -51.53 -7.30 -8.52
N THR A 37 -50.46 -7.66 -9.25
CA THR A 37 -49.19 -8.11 -8.62
C THR A 37 -48.10 -7.03 -8.55
N ALA A 38 -48.51 -5.76 -8.60
CA ALA A 38 -47.62 -4.63 -8.37
C ALA A 38 -47.36 -4.42 -6.86
N SER A 39 -46.24 -4.95 -6.34
CA SER A 39 -45.39 -4.20 -5.38
C SER A 39 -44.10 -4.96 -5.06
N VAL A 40 -43.25 -5.21 -6.05
CA VAL A 40 -41.81 -5.31 -5.75
C VAL A 40 -41.33 -3.86 -5.69
N PRO A 41 -40.68 -3.38 -4.60
CA PRO A 41 -40.09 -2.06 -4.60
C PRO A 41 -39.03 -2.03 -5.70
N THR A 42 -39.36 -1.41 -6.82
CA THR A 42 -38.41 -1.12 -7.89
C THR A 42 -37.47 -0.06 -7.35
N ARG A 43 -36.35 -0.51 -6.76
CA ARG A 43 -35.25 0.38 -6.40
C ARG A 43 -35.00 1.32 -7.56
N THR A 44 -35.08 2.61 -7.28
CA THR A 44 -35.00 3.65 -8.29
C THR A 44 -33.65 3.55 -9.01
N ARG A 45 -33.60 3.84 -10.33
CA ARG A 45 -32.37 3.84 -11.15
C ARG A 45 -31.12 4.43 -10.44
N PRO A 46 -31.20 5.54 -9.67
CA PRO A 46 -30.03 6.07 -8.96
C PRO A 46 -29.50 5.18 -7.83
N GLU A 47 -30.34 4.39 -7.15
CA GLU A 47 -29.90 3.47 -6.08
C GLU A 47 -29.21 2.22 -6.65
N ARG A 48 -29.70 1.72 -7.79
CA ARG A 48 -29.02 0.64 -8.53
C ARG A 48 -27.65 1.10 -9.03
N LEU A 49 -27.54 2.31 -9.57
CA LEU A 49 -26.25 2.86 -10.03
C LEU A 49 -25.26 2.99 -8.87
N ARG A 50 -25.67 3.52 -7.71
CA ARG A 50 -24.80 3.64 -6.51
C ARG A 50 -24.32 2.30 -5.98
N ALA A 51 -25.21 1.31 -5.91
CA ALA A 51 -24.86 -0.05 -5.49
C ALA A 51 -23.91 -0.73 -6.49
N TRP A 52 -24.16 -0.56 -7.80
CA TRP A 52 -23.28 -1.10 -8.84
C TRP A 52 -21.91 -0.43 -8.86
N THR A 53 -21.82 0.89 -8.67
CA THR A 53 -20.52 1.56 -8.52
C THR A 53 -19.77 1.09 -7.28
N ALA A 54 -20.44 0.89 -6.13
CA ALA A 54 -19.78 0.40 -4.93
C ALA A 54 -19.25 -1.04 -5.11
N VAL A 55 -20.02 -1.90 -5.78
CA VAL A 55 -19.60 -3.28 -6.08
C VAL A 55 -18.44 -3.29 -7.09
N VAL A 56 -18.53 -2.50 -8.17
CA VAL A 56 -17.46 -2.40 -9.18
C VAL A 56 -16.18 -1.82 -8.56
N LEU A 57 -16.29 -0.77 -7.73
CA LEU A 57 -15.15 -0.19 -7.04
C LEU A 57 -14.50 -1.20 -6.07
N GLY A 58 -15.31 -1.97 -5.34
CA GLY A 58 -14.83 -3.03 -4.46
C GLY A 58 -14.12 -4.15 -5.23
N VAL A 59 -14.67 -4.59 -6.37
CA VAL A 59 -14.05 -5.60 -7.22
C VAL A 59 -12.73 -5.12 -7.83
N VAL A 60 -12.68 -3.86 -8.28
CA VAL A 60 -11.44 -3.26 -8.81
C VAL A 60 -10.38 -3.18 -7.71
N ALA A 61 -10.74 -2.75 -6.51
CA ALA A 61 -9.81 -2.72 -5.38
C ALA A 61 -9.26 -4.12 -5.06
N VAL A 62 -10.13 -5.14 -4.99
CA VAL A 62 -9.70 -6.54 -4.75
C VAL A 62 -8.84 -7.06 -5.89
N ALA A 63 -9.17 -6.76 -7.15
CA ALA A 63 -8.38 -7.19 -8.30
C ALA A 63 -6.98 -6.55 -8.31
N VAL A 64 -6.88 -5.26 -7.97
CA VAL A 64 -5.59 -4.57 -7.81
C VAL A 64 -4.79 -5.21 -6.67
N VAL A 65 -5.40 -5.48 -5.52
CA VAL A 65 -4.74 -6.17 -4.41
C VAL A 65 -4.24 -7.54 -4.83
N ILE A 66 -5.06 -8.34 -5.53
CA ILE A 66 -4.66 -9.67 -6.03
C ILE A 66 -3.48 -9.57 -7.01
N VAL A 67 -3.50 -8.61 -7.93
CA VAL A 67 -2.40 -8.40 -8.89
C VAL A 67 -1.12 -7.97 -8.16
N VAL A 68 -1.23 -7.11 -7.15
CA VAL A 68 -0.10 -6.70 -6.31
C VAL A 68 0.45 -7.90 -5.53
N VAL A 69 -0.41 -8.66 -4.85
CA VAL A 69 -0.01 -9.84 -4.07
C VAL A 69 0.61 -10.92 -4.96
N LEU A 70 0.03 -11.20 -6.13
CA LEU A 70 0.61 -12.13 -7.10
C LEU A 70 1.93 -11.60 -7.66
N GLY A 71 2.07 -10.30 -7.89
CA GLY A 71 3.33 -9.65 -8.27
C GLY A 71 4.41 -9.83 -7.23
N VAL A 72 4.07 -9.71 -5.94
CA VAL A 72 4.97 -9.95 -4.81
C VAL A 72 5.40 -11.42 -4.75
N ILE A 73 4.46 -12.36 -4.90
CA ILE A 73 4.76 -13.81 -4.92
C ILE A 73 5.66 -14.16 -6.11
N LEU A 74 5.43 -13.60 -7.30
CA LEU A 74 6.25 -13.84 -8.49
C LEU A 74 7.64 -13.20 -8.36
N SER A 75 7.77 -12.04 -7.71
CA SER A 75 9.07 -11.43 -7.40
C SER A 75 9.87 -12.26 -6.38
N GLN A 76 9.19 -12.89 -5.41
CA GLN A 76 9.81 -13.85 -4.48
C GLN A 76 10.33 -15.11 -5.22
N VAL A 77 9.61 -15.61 -6.23
CA VAL A 77 10.03 -16.79 -7.01
C VAL A 77 11.19 -16.49 -7.98
N GLN A 78 11.29 -15.27 -8.52
CA GLN A 78 12.46 -14.84 -9.30
C GLN A 78 13.72 -14.60 -8.45
N ARG A 79 13.59 -14.57 -7.11
CA ARG A 79 14.70 -14.55 -6.14
C ARG A 79 15.12 -15.96 -5.69
N GLY A 80 14.73 -17.04 -6.39
CA GLY A 80 14.73 -18.38 -5.79
C GLY A 80 15.32 -19.59 -6.53
N VAL A 81 15.89 -19.48 -7.74
CA VAL A 81 16.82 -20.50 -8.28
C VAL A 81 18.08 -19.78 -8.76
N GLY A 82 19.00 -19.49 -7.82
CA GLY A 82 20.35 -18.96 -8.08
C GLY A 82 20.80 -17.70 -7.33
N GLY A 83 19.93 -17.05 -6.52
CA GLY A 83 20.17 -15.73 -5.90
C GLY A 83 20.95 -15.72 -4.58
N VAL A 84 22.25 -16.05 -4.59
CA VAL A 84 23.08 -16.18 -3.38
C VAL A 84 23.84 -14.90 -3.00
N PHE A 85 23.87 -13.87 -3.87
CA PHE A 85 24.69 -12.67 -3.65
C PHE A 85 23.86 -11.38 -3.48
N PRO A 86 24.18 -10.53 -2.48
CA PRO A 86 23.53 -9.23 -2.28
C PRO A 86 23.67 -8.33 -3.52
N ARG A 87 22.59 -7.61 -3.88
CA ARG A 87 22.58 -6.65 -5.00
C ARG A 87 22.19 -5.25 -4.52
N PRO A 88 22.95 -4.65 -3.59
CA PRO A 88 22.52 -3.43 -2.89
C PRO A 88 22.21 -2.26 -3.83
N GLU A 89 22.91 -2.14 -4.96
CA GLU A 89 22.65 -1.06 -5.93
C GLU A 89 21.40 -1.27 -6.79
N ALA A 90 21.01 -2.52 -7.04
CA ALA A 90 19.74 -2.81 -7.72
C ALA A 90 18.58 -2.58 -6.75
N ASP A 91 18.70 -3.09 -5.53
CA ASP A 91 17.70 -2.99 -4.46
C ASP A 91 17.49 -1.53 -4.03
N ARG A 92 18.56 -0.75 -3.92
CA ARG A 92 18.52 0.70 -3.69
C ARG A 92 17.73 1.42 -4.79
N ARG A 93 18.01 1.13 -6.07
CA ARG A 93 17.31 1.77 -7.20
C ARG A 93 15.84 1.37 -7.25
N ALA A 94 15.52 0.11 -6.93
CA ALA A 94 14.14 -0.36 -6.83
C ALA A 94 13.38 0.40 -5.73
N PHE A 95 13.98 0.54 -4.55
CA PHE A 95 13.40 1.30 -3.45
C PHE A 95 13.18 2.78 -3.82
N VAL A 96 14.20 3.46 -4.36
CA VAL A 96 14.09 4.88 -4.74
C VAL A 96 12.99 5.08 -5.79
N ALA A 97 12.91 4.20 -6.80
CA ALA A 97 11.87 4.29 -7.82
C ALA A 97 10.46 4.07 -7.24
N ALA A 98 10.31 3.10 -6.33
CA ALA A 98 9.03 2.83 -5.66
C ALA A 98 8.63 3.99 -4.74
N ALA A 99 9.54 4.47 -3.89
CA ALA A 99 9.31 5.58 -2.96
C ALA A 99 8.95 6.88 -3.70
N SER A 100 9.67 7.20 -4.78
CA SER A 100 9.42 8.41 -5.58
C SER A 100 8.05 8.39 -6.28
N ALA A 101 7.44 7.21 -6.44
CA ALA A 101 6.12 7.07 -7.06
C ALA A 101 4.98 7.09 -6.04
N LEU A 102 5.26 7.20 -4.73
CA LEU A 102 4.24 7.21 -3.69
C LEU A 102 3.54 8.57 -3.61
N PRO A 103 2.21 8.61 -3.46
CA PRO A 103 1.49 9.85 -3.16
C PRO A 103 1.99 10.50 -1.87
N GLY A 104 2.14 11.83 -1.88
CA GLY A 104 2.62 12.60 -0.74
C GLY A 104 4.14 12.63 -0.59
N VAL A 105 4.91 12.07 -1.53
CA VAL A 105 6.37 12.23 -1.62
C VAL A 105 6.71 13.37 -2.58
N ALA A 106 7.47 14.35 -2.11
CA ALA A 106 7.97 15.45 -2.91
C ALA A 106 9.30 15.12 -3.58
N ASP A 107 10.23 14.49 -2.84
CA ASP A 107 11.56 14.13 -3.34
C ASP A 107 12.16 12.95 -2.55
N VAL A 108 13.15 12.29 -3.12
CA VAL A 108 13.95 11.27 -2.45
C VAL A 108 15.42 11.61 -2.64
N ASP A 109 16.10 11.96 -1.55
CA ASP A 109 17.53 12.25 -1.57
C ASP A 109 18.34 11.04 -2.06
N THR A 110 19.58 11.32 -2.48
CA THR A 110 20.49 10.26 -2.93
C THR A 110 20.71 9.21 -1.85
N ALA A 111 20.05 8.06 -2.02
CA ALA A 111 20.19 6.92 -1.13
C ALA A 111 21.64 6.42 -1.12
N ARG A 112 22.12 6.04 0.07
CA ARG A 112 23.50 5.58 0.33
C ARG A 112 23.51 4.10 0.70
N THR A 113 24.55 3.40 0.27
CA THR A 113 24.77 1.99 0.60
C THR A 113 25.97 1.87 1.52
N GLU A 114 25.78 1.19 2.64
CA GLU A 114 26.79 0.92 3.66
C GLU A 114 26.97 -0.59 3.80
N LYS A 115 28.22 -1.07 3.75
CA LYS A 115 28.52 -2.49 3.99
C LYS A 115 28.56 -2.75 5.49
N THR A 116 27.74 -3.69 5.97
CA THR A 116 27.61 -4.01 7.40
C THR A 116 28.26 -5.35 7.77
N SER A 117 28.36 -6.29 6.82
CA SER A 117 29.06 -7.56 7.03
C SER A 117 29.61 -8.12 5.70
N PHE A 118 30.16 -9.35 5.73
CA PHE A 118 30.71 -9.99 4.54
C PHE A 118 29.71 -10.04 3.36
N ALA A 119 28.44 -10.34 3.67
CA ALA A 119 27.32 -10.40 2.72
C ALA A 119 26.13 -9.53 3.18
N GLY A 120 26.39 -8.50 4.00
CA GLY A 120 25.38 -7.61 4.57
C GLY A 120 25.56 -6.18 4.12
N TYR A 121 24.46 -5.53 3.72
CA TYR A 121 24.42 -4.14 3.31
C TYR A 121 23.19 -3.45 3.92
N ASP A 122 23.38 -2.25 4.44
CA ASP A 122 22.31 -1.31 4.73
C ASP A 122 22.22 -0.31 3.58
N VAL A 123 21.00 -0.01 3.15
CA VAL A 123 20.71 1.12 2.29
C VAL A 123 19.93 2.14 3.10
N THR A 124 20.37 3.39 3.08
CA THR A 124 19.68 4.51 3.72
C THR A 124 19.20 5.51 2.70
N ALA A 125 17.99 6.04 2.89
CA ALA A 125 17.44 7.10 2.06
C ALA A 125 16.75 8.15 2.94
N VAL A 126 16.71 9.39 2.48
CA VAL A 126 15.82 10.42 3.05
C VAL A 126 14.72 10.67 2.04
N VAL A 127 13.47 10.55 2.48
CA VAL A 127 12.27 10.75 1.67
C VAL A 127 11.61 12.00 2.18
N HIS A 128 11.51 13.02 1.33
CA HIS A 128 10.87 14.29 1.64
C HIS A 128 9.39 14.19 1.32
N ALA A 129 8.53 14.39 2.31
CA ALA A 129 7.09 14.46 2.09
C ALA A 129 6.69 15.81 1.48
N GLU A 130 5.51 15.85 0.87
CA GLU A 130 4.87 17.11 0.51
C GLU A 130 4.66 17.99 1.75
N PRO A 131 4.86 19.31 1.63
CA PRO A 131 4.56 20.23 2.72
C PRO A 131 3.06 20.13 3.07
N ASP A 132 2.75 20.21 4.36
CA ASP A 132 1.37 20.19 4.89
C ASP A 132 0.57 18.90 4.64
N LEU A 133 1.26 17.77 4.43
CA LEU A 133 0.61 16.46 4.27
C LEU A 133 -0.32 16.13 5.47
N PRO A 134 -1.62 15.84 5.25
CA PRO A 134 -2.56 15.55 6.33
C PRO A 134 -2.14 14.35 7.19
N ALA A 135 -2.52 14.34 8.47
CA ALA A 135 -2.17 13.26 9.41
C ALA A 135 -2.58 11.85 8.94
N ALA A 136 -3.73 11.71 8.29
CA ALA A 136 -4.17 10.43 7.73
C ALA A 136 -3.28 9.97 6.57
N ASP A 137 -2.82 10.91 5.74
CA ASP A 137 -1.96 10.64 4.60
C ASP A 137 -0.53 10.35 5.05
N ARG A 138 -0.05 10.99 6.12
CA ARG A 138 1.25 10.66 6.77
C ARG A 138 1.30 9.20 7.22
N ARG A 139 0.24 8.69 7.86
CA ARG A 139 0.15 7.27 8.25
C ARG A 139 0.15 6.35 7.03
N THR A 140 -0.62 6.71 6.01
CA THR A 140 -0.67 5.94 4.75
C THR A 140 0.70 5.88 4.09
N LEU A 141 1.41 7.01 4.05
CA LEU A 141 2.75 7.13 3.48
C LEU A 141 3.78 6.30 4.24
N VAL A 142 3.78 6.33 5.59
CA VAL A 142 4.69 5.49 6.40
C VAL A 142 4.47 4.00 6.14
N THR A 143 3.22 3.54 6.04
CA THR A 143 2.93 2.14 5.68
C THR A 143 3.44 1.81 4.28
N ALA A 144 3.18 2.67 3.30
CA ALA A 144 3.59 2.44 1.92
C ALA A 144 5.12 2.42 1.76
N LEU A 145 5.83 3.31 2.45
CA LEU A 145 7.30 3.32 2.49
C LEU A 145 7.85 2.06 3.16
N SER A 146 7.22 1.59 4.24
CA SER A 146 7.62 0.35 4.90
C SER A 146 7.42 -0.87 4.00
N THR A 147 6.31 -0.92 3.25
CA THR A 147 6.09 -1.95 2.23
C THR A 147 7.14 -1.88 1.12
N ALA A 148 7.46 -0.70 0.60
CA ALA A 148 8.50 -0.52 -0.41
C ALA A 148 9.89 -0.95 0.11
N ALA A 149 10.20 -0.66 1.38
CA ALA A 149 11.41 -1.09 2.04
C ALA A 149 11.47 -2.63 2.19
N ALA A 150 10.37 -3.27 2.57
CA ALA A 150 10.27 -4.73 2.67
C ALA A 150 10.42 -5.42 1.31
N ASP A 151 9.78 -4.90 0.27
CA ASP A 151 9.81 -5.45 -1.08
C ASP A 151 11.20 -5.37 -1.72
N SER A 152 11.91 -4.29 -1.41
CA SER A 152 13.27 -4.01 -1.90
C SER A 152 14.35 -4.60 -1.01
N SER A 153 14.02 -5.05 0.20
CA SER A 153 14.95 -5.77 1.07
C SER A 153 15.05 -7.25 0.67
N GLY A 154 16.17 -7.88 1.00
CA GLY A 154 16.41 -9.30 0.74
C GLY A 154 17.86 -9.62 0.41
N SER A 155 18.21 -10.92 0.37
CA SER A 155 19.54 -11.41 -0.02
C SER A 155 20.73 -10.69 0.64
N GLY A 156 20.59 -10.29 1.92
CA GLY A 156 21.62 -9.57 2.67
C GLY A 156 21.57 -8.04 2.57
N VAL A 157 20.59 -7.46 1.90
CA VAL A 157 20.34 -6.02 1.85
C VAL A 157 19.14 -5.67 2.73
N ARG A 158 19.30 -4.64 3.59
CA ARG A 158 18.23 -4.06 4.40
C ARG A 158 18.05 -2.60 4.02
N ILE A 159 16.82 -2.19 3.76
CA ILE A 159 16.48 -0.80 3.46
C ILE A 159 15.99 -0.11 4.72
N TRP A 160 16.52 1.08 4.98
CA TRP A 160 16.11 1.99 6.03
C TRP A 160 15.85 3.36 5.40
N ALA A 161 14.76 4.02 5.77
CA ALA A 161 14.47 5.37 5.28
C ALA A 161 14.24 6.32 6.45
N THR A 162 14.52 7.60 6.24
CA THR A 162 14.03 8.69 7.08
C THR A 162 12.99 9.44 6.28
N LEU A 163 11.75 9.46 6.76
CA LEU A 163 10.70 10.32 6.25
C LEU A 163 10.85 11.71 6.88
N ASP A 164 11.13 12.70 6.04
CA ASP A 164 11.20 14.11 6.42
C ASP A 164 9.82 14.76 6.22
N LEU A 165 9.22 15.21 7.32
CA LEU A 165 7.94 15.92 7.38
C LEU A 165 8.14 17.41 7.76
N GLY A 166 9.36 17.93 7.60
CA GLY A 166 9.77 19.28 8.00
C GLY A 166 10.34 19.30 9.43
N PRO A 167 9.65 19.87 10.43
CA PRO A 167 10.13 19.87 11.82
C PRO A 167 10.10 18.48 12.46
N VAL A 168 9.57 17.47 11.79
CA VAL A 168 9.44 16.10 12.29
C VAL A 168 10.13 15.15 11.31
N GLN A 169 11.04 14.32 11.82
CA GLN A 169 11.68 13.24 11.07
C GLN A 169 11.34 11.88 11.67
N VAL A 170 10.99 10.92 10.83
CA VAL A 170 10.56 9.58 11.26
C VAL A 170 11.34 8.50 10.53
N GLY A 171 11.97 7.59 11.28
CA GLY A 171 12.61 6.40 10.72
C GLY A 171 11.59 5.38 10.25
N VAL A 172 11.77 4.88 9.03
CA VAL A 172 10.96 3.83 8.41
C VAL A 172 11.83 2.60 8.14
N SER A 173 11.34 1.44 8.57
CA SER A 173 11.96 0.13 8.37
C SER A 173 11.04 -0.78 7.54
N ASP A 174 11.45 -2.03 7.34
CA ASP A 174 10.62 -3.09 6.76
C ASP A 174 9.48 -3.58 7.68
N SER A 175 9.36 -3.02 8.90
CA SER A 175 8.25 -3.25 9.82
C SER A 175 7.26 -2.07 9.80
N PRO A 176 6.05 -2.26 9.24
CA PRO A 176 5.03 -1.21 9.26
C PRO A 176 4.64 -0.84 10.69
N GLU A 177 4.52 -1.84 11.56
CA GLU A 177 4.12 -1.65 12.97
C GLU A 177 5.11 -0.77 13.74
N THR A 178 6.41 -1.07 13.63
CA THR A 178 7.45 -0.28 14.31
C THR A 178 7.52 1.14 13.72
N SER A 179 7.41 1.26 12.41
CA SER A 179 7.43 2.56 11.71
C SER A 179 6.24 3.43 12.11
N GLN A 180 5.04 2.84 12.26
CA GLN A 180 3.85 3.53 12.76
C GLN A 180 4.01 3.97 14.21
N ARG A 181 4.59 3.13 15.09
CA ARG A 181 4.89 3.55 16.49
C ARG A 181 5.85 4.72 16.56
N ARG A 182 6.84 4.80 15.66
CA ARG A 182 7.73 5.96 15.58
C ARG A 182 7.01 7.22 15.13
N LEU A 183 6.09 7.10 14.16
CA LEU A 183 5.25 8.22 13.73
C LEU A 183 4.37 8.71 14.88
N GLU A 184 3.71 7.79 15.58
CA GLU A 184 2.88 8.10 16.75
C GLU A 184 3.69 8.79 17.86
N LEU A 185 4.89 8.27 18.15
CA LEU A 185 5.82 8.90 19.08
C LEU A 185 6.20 10.31 18.62
N ALA A 186 6.53 10.48 17.34
CA ALA A 186 6.92 11.77 16.79
C ALA A 186 5.78 12.80 16.86
N ASP A 187 4.56 12.40 16.51
CA ASP A 187 3.35 13.24 16.62
C ASP A 187 3.08 13.62 18.09
N GLY A 188 3.21 12.66 19.01
CA GLY A 188 3.03 12.90 20.45
C GLY A 188 4.07 13.86 21.03
N LEU A 189 5.33 13.73 20.63
CA LEU A 189 6.41 14.64 21.05
C LEU A 189 6.26 16.04 20.43
N ALA A 190 5.85 16.14 19.17
CA ALA A 190 5.64 17.42 18.49
C ALA A 190 4.46 18.20 19.09
N ALA A 191 3.49 17.51 19.71
CA ALA A 191 2.37 18.14 20.40
C ALA A 191 2.75 18.77 21.76
N ILE A 192 3.96 18.50 22.29
CA ILE A 192 4.42 19.09 23.54
C ILE A 192 4.71 20.58 23.32
N GLY A 193 4.09 21.44 24.14
CA GLY A 193 4.29 22.88 24.08
C GLY A 193 5.77 23.26 24.25
N GLY A 194 6.30 24.04 23.30
CA GLY A 194 7.70 24.50 23.31
C GLY A 194 8.69 23.59 22.58
N VAL A 195 8.23 22.48 22.02
CA VAL A 195 9.01 21.68 21.06
C VAL A 195 9.00 22.36 19.70
N VAL A 196 10.16 22.40 19.04
CA VAL A 196 10.33 23.03 17.72
C VAL A 196 10.79 22.05 16.63
N ALA A 197 11.41 20.93 17.03
CA ALA A 197 11.70 19.83 16.11
C ALA A 197 11.77 18.50 16.86
N VAL A 198 11.45 17.41 16.15
CA VAL A 198 11.49 16.04 16.66
C VAL A 198 12.16 15.13 15.64
N ASP A 199 13.20 14.43 16.07
CA ASP A 199 13.89 13.41 15.27
C ASP A 199 13.63 12.03 15.90
N CYS A 200 12.74 11.23 15.34
CA CYS A 200 12.46 9.85 15.74
C CYS A 200 13.07 8.86 14.74
N THR A 201 14.40 8.75 14.72
CA THR A 201 15.16 8.02 13.69
C THR A 201 15.86 6.78 14.26
N LEU A 202 16.60 6.04 13.42
CA LEU A 202 17.37 4.87 13.84
C LEU A 202 18.83 5.25 14.09
N ALA A 203 19.39 4.86 15.24
CA ALA A 203 20.81 5.06 15.50
C ALA A 203 21.65 4.10 14.64
N ALA A 204 22.61 4.63 13.89
CA ALA A 204 23.66 3.80 13.31
C ALA A 204 24.61 3.34 14.42
N ARG A 205 24.64 2.05 14.74
CA ARG A 205 25.55 1.46 15.73
C ARG A 205 26.51 0.47 15.10
N SER A 206 27.55 0.11 15.84
CA SER A 206 28.54 -0.90 15.46
C SER A 206 27.97 -2.31 15.22
N GLY A 207 26.66 -2.53 15.44
CA GLY A 207 25.93 -3.76 15.11
C GLY A 207 24.89 -3.62 13.98
N GLY A 208 24.80 -2.47 13.33
CA GLY A 208 23.78 -2.16 12.33
C GLY A 208 22.53 -1.48 12.92
N ARG A 209 21.60 -1.10 12.05
CA ARG A 209 20.30 -0.52 12.42
C ARG A 209 19.33 -1.62 12.88
N SER A 210 18.45 -1.29 13.83
CA SER A 210 17.49 -2.24 14.41
C SER A 210 16.20 -1.55 14.86
N ASP A 211 15.11 -2.31 14.84
CA ASP A 211 13.79 -1.90 15.30
C ASP A 211 13.58 -2.03 16.82
N GLU A 212 14.59 -2.49 17.55
CA GLU A 212 14.54 -2.55 19.01
C GLU A 212 14.47 -1.15 19.64
N ALA A 213 13.73 -1.02 20.75
CA ALA A 213 13.59 0.24 21.49
C ALA A 213 14.95 0.85 21.83
N GLY A 214 15.84 -0.02 22.29
CA GLY A 214 17.20 0.34 22.65
C GLY A 214 18.00 0.88 21.47
N ALA A 215 17.63 0.67 20.20
CA ALA A 215 18.33 1.10 18.99
C ALA A 215 17.78 2.38 18.34
N GLN A 216 16.69 2.93 18.88
CA GLN A 216 16.09 4.16 18.36
C GLN A 216 16.90 5.39 18.80
N GLN A 217 16.93 6.40 17.95
CA GLN A 217 17.46 7.73 18.25
C GLN A 217 16.30 8.69 18.27
N VAL A 218 15.86 9.08 19.47
CA VAL A 218 14.76 10.03 19.66
C VAL A 218 15.31 11.32 20.25
N VAL A 219 15.26 12.39 19.48
CA VAL A 219 15.76 13.71 19.88
C VAL A 219 14.65 14.74 19.77
N VAL A 220 14.42 15.46 20.87
CA VAL A 220 13.46 16.56 20.95
C VAL A 220 14.26 17.85 21.07
N THR A 221 14.01 18.78 20.16
CA THR A 221 14.61 20.12 20.19
C THR A 221 13.59 21.11 20.73
N THR A 222 13.96 21.86 21.77
CA THR A 222 13.06 22.81 22.45
C THR A 222 13.72 24.17 22.71
N THR A 223 12.93 25.24 22.60
CA THR A 223 13.34 26.60 22.99
C THR A 223 13.16 26.88 24.48
N GLY A 224 12.58 25.93 25.25
CA GLY A 224 12.41 26.02 26.69
C GLY A 224 13.75 26.24 27.42
N ARG A 225 13.70 26.94 28.56
CA ARG A 225 14.88 27.24 29.40
C ARG A 225 14.56 26.98 30.87
N GLY A 226 15.57 26.60 31.64
CA GLY A 226 15.42 26.29 33.07
C GLY A 226 14.28 25.31 33.31
N VAL A 227 13.36 25.66 34.20
CA VAL A 227 12.18 24.84 34.54
C VAL A 227 11.32 24.45 33.34
N ALA A 228 11.25 25.28 32.29
CA ALA A 228 10.50 24.94 31.08
C ALA A 228 11.21 23.87 30.24
N PHE A 229 12.55 23.88 30.21
CA PHE A 229 13.33 22.81 29.57
C PHE A 229 13.11 21.49 30.31
N ASP A 230 13.20 21.51 31.63
CA ASP A 230 13.02 20.32 32.47
C ASP A 230 11.59 19.75 32.35
N ALA A 231 10.58 20.62 32.24
CA ALA A 231 9.19 20.21 32.01
C ALA A 231 9.00 19.54 30.63
N VAL A 232 9.61 20.09 29.57
CA VAL A 232 9.56 19.46 28.24
C VAL A 232 10.29 18.11 28.25
N ALA A 233 11.46 18.03 28.89
CA ALA A 233 12.22 16.79 28.99
C ALA A 233 11.43 15.69 29.72
N ALA A 234 10.83 16.01 30.87
CA ALA A 234 10.00 15.06 31.62
C ALA A 234 8.75 14.62 30.84
N ALA A 235 8.10 15.54 30.13
CA ALA A 235 6.96 15.21 29.27
C ALA A 235 7.37 14.31 28.10
N ALA A 236 8.51 14.60 27.46
CA ALA A 236 9.04 13.83 26.35
C ALA A 236 9.42 12.39 26.77
N GLU A 237 10.04 12.23 27.93
CA GLU A 237 10.32 10.91 28.52
C GLU A 237 9.02 10.12 28.81
N ALA A 238 7.99 10.78 29.34
CA ALA A 238 6.70 10.13 29.62
C ALA A 238 6.02 9.63 28.33
N VAL A 239 5.99 10.46 27.27
CA VAL A 239 5.44 10.05 25.96
C VAL A 239 6.26 8.89 25.37
N GLY A 240 7.59 8.95 25.47
CA GLY A 240 8.47 7.87 25.02
C GLY A 240 8.19 6.54 25.73
N ALA A 241 8.04 6.57 27.05
CA ALA A 241 7.78 5.38 27.86
C ALA A 241 6.42 4.74 27.56
N ASP A 242 5.40 5.54 27.22
CA ASP A 242 4.05 5.08 26.88
C ASP A 242 3.99 4.45 25.49
N VAL A 243 4.49 5.15 24.46
CA VAL A 243 4.34 4.73 23.06
C VAL A 243 5.38 3.68 22.64
N PHE A 244 6.62 3.82 23.12
CA PHE A 244 7.73 2.94 22.74
C PHE A 244 8.54 2.52 23.98
N PRO A 245 8.02 1.58 24.80
CA PRO A 245 8.66 1.19 26.05
C PRO A 245 10.14 0.80 25.87
N GLY A 246 11.00 1.39 26.69
CA GLY A 246 12.45 1.18 26.64
C GLY A 246 13.21 2.11 25.69
N VAL A 247 12.53 3.02 24.99
CA VAL A 247 13.18 4.06 24.20
C VAL A 247 13.82 5.12 25.10
N GLN A 248 14.92 5.70 24.64
CA GLN A 248 15.58 6.82 25.30
C GLN A 248 15.30 8.10 24.51
N VAL A 249 14.71 9.09 25.18
CA VAL A 249 14.38 10.39 24.59
C VAL A 249 15.39 11.42 25.05
N GLN A 250 16.08 12.07 24.12
CA GLN A 250 17.05 13.11 24.42
C GLN A 250 16.45 14.48 24.13
N THR A 251 16.35 15.32 25.14
CA THR A 251 15.91 16.71 24.94
C THR A 251 17.13 17.62 24.83
N ARG A 252 17.17 18.46 23.80
CA ARG A 252 18.26 19.42 23.54
C ARG A 252 17.74 20.78 23.16
N ARG A 253 18.64 21.76 23.15
CA ARG A 253 18.39 23.11 22.63
C ARG A 253 18.78 23.19 21.15
N PRO A 254 18.21 24.16 20.40
CA PRO A 254 18.65 24.47 19.04
C PRO A 254 20.13 24.81 18.96
#